data_AF-A0A7V3U486-F1
#
_entry.id   AF-A0A7V3U486-F1
#
_cell.length_a   1.000
_cell.length_b   1.000
_cell.length_c   1.000
_cell.angle_alpha   90.00
_cell.angle_beta   90.00
_cell.angle_gamma   90.00
#
_symmetry.space_group_name_H-M   'P 1'
#
loop_
_entity.id
_entity.type
_entity.pdbx_description
1 polymer ?
#
loop_
_entity_poly.entity_id
_entity_poly.type
_entity_poly.pdbx_seq_one_letter_code
_entity_poly.pdbx_strand_id
1 'polypeptide(L)'
;GQGDTVTGDLVVTSLASFSHVMTPVLVRFQRKHPEVTVRYLTGSRLFRLEYGEAHVAIRAGSPPDQPDNVVQKFSTECIALYGSEDYIAVNGMPKGEGDLGSHRFVSYDEPHTRAPYHQWLKDNIPSEQVTFRVADDRSLQQAILAGAGLGFMTERMADSHSGLVKVLPSRSGWASPLWLVTHVDLHRTAKVQTFLKFLKAEMAIEAGA
;
A
#
# COMPACT_ATOMS: atom_id res chain seq x y z
N GLY A 1 14.54 -0.88 36.49
CA GLY A 1 15.59 -1.42 35.62
C GLY A 1 15.32 -2.89 35.41
N GLN A 2 14.77 -3.24 34.25
CA GLN A 2 14.62 -4.60 33.75
C GLN A 2 14.56 -4.44 32.23
N GLY A 3 15.47 -5.09 31.51
CA GLY A 3 15.60 -4.96 30.07
C GLY A 3 14.36 -5.50 29.37
N ASP A 4 13.69 -4.64 28.60
CA ASP A 4 12.73 -5.00 27.56
C ASP A 4 13.45 -5.70 26.42
N THR A 5 14.02 -6.87 26.67
CA THR A 5 14.70 -7.63 25.64
C THR A 5 13.63 -8.19 24.71
N VAL A 6 13.35 -7.46 23.63
CA VAL A 6 12.49 -7.93 22.55
C VAL A 6 13.24 -9.06 21.86
N THR A 7 12.75 -10.30 22.00
CA THR A 7 13.39 -11.52 21.48
C THR A 7 12.38 -12.43 20.77
N GLY A 8 12.89 -13.38 19.97
CA GLY A 8 12.09 -14.36 19.24
C GLY A 8 11.38 -13.79 18.01
N ASP A 9 10.34 -14.48 17.54
CA ASP A 9 9.66 -14.09 16.29
C ASP A 9 8.87 -12.79 16.45
N LEU A 10 9.02 -11.87 15.48
CA LEU A 10 8.12 -10.75 15.23
C LEU A 10 7.54 -10.92 13.82
N VAL A 11 6.27 -11.31 13.78
CA VAL A 11 5.55 -11.55 12.53
C VAL A 11 4.74 -10.32 12.13
N VAL A 12 5.09 -9.70 11.01
CA VAL A 12 4.44 -8.51 10.47
C VAL A 12 3.82 -8.84 9.12
N THR A 13 2.59 -8.38 8.86
CA THR A 13 1.90 -8.61 7.59
C THR A 13 1.44 -7.32 6.93
N SER A 14 1.46 -7.24 5.60
CA SER A 14 0.86 -6.15 4.83
C SER A 14 0.50 -6.57 3.40
N LEU A 15 -0.06 -5.65 2.61
CA LEU A 15 -0.10 -5.82 1.14
C LEU A 15 1.32 -5.78 0.57
N ALA A 16 1.52 -6.45 -0.57
CA ALA A 16 2.82 -6.53 -1.25
C ALA A 16 3.34 -5.16 -1.71
N SER A 17 2.43 -4.25 -2.12
CA SER A 17 2.74 -2.86 -2.44
C SER A 17 3.45 -2.11 -1.30
N PHE A 18 3.27 -2.48 -0.03
CA PHE A 18 3.95 -1.83 1.10
C PHE A 18 5.37 -2.32 1.35
N SER A 19 5.82 -3.36 0.66
CA SER A 19 7.13 -3.97 0.91
C SER A 19 8.29 -2.98 0.79
N HIS A 20 8.24 -2.05 -0.17
CA HIS A 20 9.26 -1.03 -0.37
C HIS A 20 9.40 -0.05 0.82
N VAL A 21 8.30 0.26 1.51
CA VAL A 21 8.29 1.13 2.71
C VAL A 21 8.65 0.33 3.97
N MET A 22 8.05 -0.85 4.13
CA MET A 22 8.16 -1.60 5.37
C MET A 22 9.49 -2.31 5.53
N THR A 23 10.10 -2.79 4.44
CA THR A 23 11.36 -3.55 4.51
C THR A 23 12.49 -2.73 5.13
N PRO A 24 12.77 -1.47 4.71
CA PRO A 24 13.77 -0.63 5.36
C PRO A 24 13.52 -0.42 6.86
N VAL A 25 12.27 -0.16 7.24
CA VAL A 25 11.87 0.02 8.66
C VAL A 25 12.14 -1.25 9.46
N LEU A 26 11.74 -2.41 8.93
CA LEU A 26 11.93 -3.71 9.57
C LEU A 26 13.41 -4.08 9.71
N VAL A 27 14.24 -3.75 8.70
CA VAL A 27 15.71 -3.92 8.77
C VAL A 27 16.31 -3.05 9.88
N ARG A 28 15.88 -1.79 10.00
CA ARG A 28 16.34 -0.90 11.08
C ARG A 28 15.90 -1.41 12.46
N PHE A 29 14.67 -1.92 12.58
CA PHE A 29 14.19 -2.55 13.81
C PHE A 29 15.01 -3.78 14.18
N GLN A 30 15.25 -4.69 13.22
CA GLN A 30 16.06 -5.89 13.40
C GLN A 30 17.47 -5.55 13.88
N ARG A 31 18.13 -4.53 13.29
CA ARG A 31 19.46 -4.09 13.72
C ARG A 31 19.50 -3.59 15.16
N LYS A 32 18.42 -2.97 15.63
CA LYS A 32 18.28 -2.48 17.00
C LYS A 32 17.96 -3.60 18.01
N HIS A 33 17.39 -4.71 17.53
CA HIS A 33 16.97 -5.85 18.34
C HIS A 33 17.49 -7.17 17.72
N PRO A 34 18.79 -7.48 17.85
CA PRO A 34 19.43 -8.59 17.14
C PRO A 34 18.91 -9.99 17.54
N GLU A 35 18.26 -10.10 18.69
CA GLU A 35 17.63 -11.35 19.17
C GLU A 35 16.20 -11.55 18.61
N VAL A 36 15.71 -10.63 17.77
CA VAL A 36 14.42 -10.74 17.08
C VAL A 36 14.60 -11.37 15.72
N THR A 37 13.80 -12.42 15.45
CA THR A 37 13.62 -12.93 14.10
C THR A 37 12.42 -12.22 13.46
N VAL A 38 12.68 -11.30 12.53
CA VAL A 38 11.62 -10.61 11.81
C VAL A 38 11.08 -11.52 10.70
N ARG A 39 9.77 -11.75 10.72
CA ARG A 39 9.04 -12.50 9.70
C ARG A 39 8.06 -11.57 9.01
N TYR A 40 8.40 -11.10 7.81
CA TYR A 40 7.54 -10.21 7.05
C TYR A 40 6.81 -11.00 5.96
N LEU A 41 5.49 -11.08 6.09
CA LEU A 41 4.64 -11.88 5.21
C LEU A 41 3.70 -10.94 4.44
N THR A 42 3.89 -10.87 3.12
CA THR A 42 3.05 -10.04 2.25
C THR A 42 2.06 -10.87 1.48
N GLY A 43 0.84 -10.36 1.30
CA GLY A 43 -0.15 -10.99 0.44
C GLY A 43 -1.54 -10.40 0.62
N SER A 44 -2.45 -10.79 -0.26
CA SER A 44 -3.88 -10.46 -0.17
C SER A 44 -4.62 -11.32 0.88
N ARG A 45 -4.02 -12.45 1.30
CA ARG A 45 -4.57 -13.31 2.34
C ARG A 45 -4.63 -12.57 3.67
N LEU A 46 -5.82 -12.49 4.24
CA LEU A 46 -6.01 -12.02 5.61
C LEU A 46 -5.45 -13.07 6.58
N PHE A 47 -4.28 -12.78 7.15
CA PHE A 47 -3.72 -13.58 8.25
C PHE A 47 -4.58 -13.42 9.49
N ARG A 48 -4.84 -14.55 10.16
CA ARG A 48 -5.72 -14.60 11.32
C ARG A 48 -4.95 -14.24 12.58
N LEU A 49 -5.22 -13.04 13.07
CA LEU A 49 -4.56 -12.50 14.27
C LEU A 49 -5.00 -13.28 15.52
N GLU A 50 -6.22 -13.81 15.53
CA GLU A 50 -6.75 -14.62 16.65
C GLU A 50 -6.01 -15.95 16.85
N TYR A 51 -5.39 -16.49 15.79
CA TYR A 51 -4.58 -17.72 15.88
C TYR A 51 -3.08 -17.43 16.00
N GLY A 52 -2.70 -16.17 16.23
CA GLY A 52 -1.29 -15.78 16.36
C GLY A 52 -0.48 -15.89 15.06
N GLU A 53 -1.15 -15.95 13.89
CA GLU A 53 -0.44 -16.01 12.60
C GLU A 53 0.35 -14.73 12.31
N ALA A 54 0.00 -13.62 12.96
CA ALA A 54 0.75 -12.38 12.90
C ALA A 54 0.66 -11.61 14.23
N HIS A 55 1.71 -10.84 14.53
CA HIS A 55 1.74 -9.96 15.71
C HIS A 55 1.21 -8.57 15.37
N VAL A 56 1.56 -8.06 14.18
CA VAL A 56 1.10 -6.76 13.66
C VAL A 56 0.72 -6.87 12.20
N ALA A 57 -0.46 -6.38 11.85
CA ALA A 57 -0.91 -6.26 10.47
C ALA A 57 -1.10 -4.81 10.06
N ILE A 58 -0.65 -4.46 8.86
CA ILE A 58 -0.91 -3.18 8.20
C ILE A 58 -1.95 -3.45 7.12
N ARG A 59 -3.15 -2.90 7.28
CA ARG A 59 -4.29 -3.11 6.38
C ARG A 59 -4.70 -1.81 5.71
N ALA A 60 -5.09 -1.90 4.45
CA ALA A 60 -5.60 -0.78 3.67
C ALA A 60 -7.12 -0.85 3.50
N GLY A 61 -7.76 0.31 3.35
CA GLY A 61 -9.21 0.43 3.15
C GLY A 61 -9.99 0.59 4.45
N SER A 62 -11.20 0.02 4.51
CA SER A 62 -12.07 0.17 5.68
C SER A 62 -11.42 -0.35 6.97
N PRO A 63 -11.65 0.31 8.12
CA PRO A 63 -11.14 -0.16 9.39
C PRO A 63 -11.67 -1.59 9.65
N PRO A 64 -10.80 -2.53 10.04
CA PRO A 64 -11.25 -3.85 10.45
C PRO A 64 -12.21 -3.77 11.64
N ASP A 65 -13.19 -4.67 11.66
CA ASP A 65 -14.32 -4.68 12.59
C ASP A 65 -14.36 -5.93 13.49
N GLN A 66 -13.32 -6.77 13.45
CA GLN A 66 -13.26 -7.96 14.31
C GLN A 66 -13.13 -7.54 15.79
N PRO A 67 -13.88 -8.15 16.72
CA PRO A 67 -14.02 -7.69 18.10
C PRO A 67 -12.72 -7.73 18.90
N ASP A 68 -11.87 -8.73 18.64
CA ASP A 68 -10.61 -8.91 19.38
C ASP A 68 -9.43 -8.16 18.76
N ASN A 69 -9.68 -7.33 17.74
CA ASN A 69 -8.65 -6.50 17.14
C ASN A 69 -8.56 -5.14 17.85
N VAL A 70 -7.33 -4.77 18.20
CA VAL A 70 -6.97 -3.38 18.48
C VAL A 70 -6.59 -2.73 17.17
N VAL A 71 -7.41 -1.78 16.72
CA VAL A 71 -7.26 -1.07 15.43
C VAL A 71 -6.84 0.37 15.69
N GLN A 72 -5.74 0.79 15.07
CA GLN A 72 -5.21 2.14 15.17
C GLN A 72 -5.00 2.73 13.78
N LYS A 73 -5.44 3.97 13.56
CA LYS A 73 -5.13 4.69 12.33
C LYS A 73 -3.62 4.87 12.21
N PHE A 74 -3.08 4.60 11.02
CA PHE A 74 -1.65 4.65 10.76
C PHE A 74 -1.27 5.85 9.92
N SER A 75 -1.78 5.87 8.69
CA SER A 75 -1.50 6.88 7.68
C SER A 75 -2.56 6.78 6.58
N THR A 76 -2.41 7.57 5.52
CA THR A 76 -3.29 7.53 4.35
C THR A 76 -2.42 7.56 3.10
N GLU A 77 -2.66 6.64 2.18
CA GLU A 77 -2.05 6.69 0.86
C GLU A 77 -2.84 7.63 -0.04
N CYS A 78 -2.15 8.62 -0.61
CA CYS A 78 -2.67 9.42 -1.71
C CYS A 78 -2.53 8.63 -3.01
N ILE A 79 -3.64 8.43 -3.71
CA ILE A 79 -3.69 7.71 -4.98
C ILE A 79 -3.97 8.71 -6.09
N ALA A 80 -3.20 8.66 -7.17
CA ALA A 80 -3.35 9.52 -8.35
C ALA A 80 -3.30 8.68 -9.64
N LEU A 81 -3.70 9.27 -10.76
CA LEU A 81 -3.61 8.64 -12.08
C LEU A 81 -2.31 9.04 -12.76
N TYR A 82 -1.56 8.05 -13.25
CA TYR A 82 -0.27 8.26 -13.90
C TYR A 82 -0.22 7.61 -15.27
N GLY A 83 0.67 8.12 -16.13
CA GLY A 83 1.18 7.44 -17.32
C GLY A 83 2.68 7.64 -17.42
N SER A 84 3.38 6.82 -18.20
CA SER A 84 4.80 7.09 -18.48
C SER A 84 4.95 8.28 -19.44
N GLU A 85 6.10 8.97 -19.37
CA GLU A 85 6.47 10.02 -20.32
C GLU A 85 6.37 9.54 -21.78
N ASP A 86 6.84 8.32 -22.07
CA ASP A 86 6.76 7.72 -23.40
C ASP A 86 5.31 7.52 -23.87
N TYR A 87 4.42 7.07 -22.98
CA TYR A 87 3.01 6.93 -23.31
C TYR A 87 2.38 8.30 -23.62
N ILE A 88 2.67 9.31 -22.80
CA ILE A 88 2.16 10.68 -22.99
C ILE A 88 2.73 11.32 -24.26
N ALA A 89 4.00 11.09 -24.59
CA ALA A 89 4.63 11.62 -25.80
C ALA A 89 3.93 11.10 -27.08
N VAL A 90 3.48 9.84 -27.07
CA VAL A 90 2.83 9.20 -28.22
C VAL A 90 1.32 9.47 -28.28
N ASN A 91 0.63 9.43 -27.13
CA ASN A 91 -0.84 9.45 -27.07
C ASN A 91 -1.40 10.81 -26.66
N GLY A 92 -0.54 11.76 -26.27
CA GLY A 92 -0.92 13.08 -25.76
C GLY A 92 -1.24 13.08 -24.26
N MET A 93 -1.23 14.27 -23.67
CA MET A 93 -1.64 14.50 -22.28
C MET A 93 -3.14 14.81 -22.23
N PRO A 94 -3.96 14.06 -21.47
CA PRO A 94 -5.35 14.43 -21.21
C PRO A 94 -5.44 15.84 -20.61
N LYS A 95 -6.34 16.70 -21.10
CA LYS A 95 -6.56 18.03 -20.51
C LYS A 95 -7.55 17.99 -19.36
N GLY A 96 -8.24 16.87 -19.17
CA GLY A 96 -9.17 16.62 -18.08
C GLY A 96 -9.83 15.25 -18.20
N GLU A 97 -10.77 14.97 -17.28
CA GLU A 97 -11.46 13.68 -17.20
C GLU A 97 -12.22 13.32 -18.49
N GLY A 98 -12.76 14.31 -19.21
CA GLY A 98 -13.50 14.11 -20.47
C GLY A 98 -12.65 13.53 -21.62
N ASP A 99 -11.33 13.71 -21.58
CA ASP A 99 -10.43 13.19 -22.62
C ASP A 99 -10.03 11.73 -22.36
N LEU A 100 -10.23 11.23 -21.14
CA LEU A 100 -9.75 9.91 -20.72
C LEU A 100 -10.36 8.75 -21.51
N GLY A 101 -11.58 8.90 -22.03
CA GLY A 101 -12.21 7.87 -22.86
C GLY A 101 -11.46 7.54 -24.16
N SER A 102 -10.48 8.36 -24.55
CA SER A 102 -9.61 8.14 -25.72
C SER A 102 -8.25 7.51 -25.39
N HIS A 103 -7.96 7.28 -24.11
CA HIS A 103 -6.70 6.72 -23.64
C HIS A 103 -6.86 5.27 -23.19
N ARG A 104 -5.78 4.49 -23.37
CA ARG A 104 -5.65 3.13 -22.84
C ARG A 104 -5.36 3.15 -21.35
N PHE A 105 -5.89 2.16 -20.64
CA PHE A 105 -5.73 1.96 -19.20
C PHE A 105 -5.15 0.60 -18.86
N VAL A 106 -4.35 0.61 -17.79
CA VAL A 106 -3.86 -0.56 -17.07
C VAL A 106 -4.68 -0.68 -15.78
N SER A 107 -5.24 -1.86 -15.52
CA SER A 107 -6.04 -2.11 -14.31
C SER A 107 -5.90 -3.57 -13.85
N TYR A 108 -6.41 -3.87 -12.66
CA TYR A 108 -6.50 -5.24 -12.18
C TYR A 108 -7.53 -6.03 -13.01
N ASP A 109 -7.24 -7.30 -13.28
CA ASP A 109 -8.16 -8.22 -13.95
C ASP A 109 -9.34 -8.63 -13.05
N GLU A 110 -9.19 -8.46 -11.72
CA GLU A 110 -10.20 -8.84 -10.76
C GLU A 110 -11.39 -7.85 -10.72
N PRO A 111 -12.62 -8.31 -11.04
CA PRO A 111 -13.78 -7.43 -11.14
C PRO A 111 -14.34 -6.96 -9.79
N HIS A 112 -13.82 -7.43 -8.64
CA HIS A 112 -14.41 -7.20 -7.32
C HIS A 112 -13.54 -6.42 -6.33
N THR A 113 -12.45 -5.80 -6.79
CA THR A 113 -11.70 -4.92 -5.88
C THR A 113 -12.58 -3.75 -5.42
N ARG A 114 -12.59 -3.54 -4.10
CA ARG A 114 -13.38 -2.48 -3.43
C ARG A 114 -12.62 -1.16 -3.33
N ALA A 115 -11.45 -1.07 -3.96
CA ALA A 115 -10.63 0.13 -3.93
C ALA A 115 -11.38 1.31 -4.61
N PRO A 116 -11.54 2.46 -3.93
CA PRO A 116 -12.34 3.57 -4.46
C PRO A 116 -11.87 4.09 -5.83
N TYR A 117 -10.56 4.13 -6.07
CA TYR A 117 -9.98 4.53 -7.36
C TYR A 117 -10.29 3.54 -8.49
N HIS A 118 -10.39 2.24 -8.18
CA HIS A 118 -10.75 1.24 -9.17
C HIS A 118 -12.25 1.25 -9.48
N GLN A 119 -13.09 1.51 -8.47
CA GLN A 119 -14.52 1.74 -8.71
C GLN A 119 -14.73 2.96 -9.60
N TRP A 120 -14.04 4.06 -9.31
CA TRP A 120 -14.09 5.25 -10.17
C TRP A 120 -13.66 4.95 -11.61
N LEU A 121 -12.59 4.17 -11.81
CA LEU A 121 -12.15 3.77 -13.15
C LEU A 121 -13.28 3.05 -13.90
N LYS A 122 -13.94 2.07 -13.27
CA LYS A 122 -15.06 1.34 -13.88
C LYS A 122 -16.24 2.24 -14.25
N ASP A 123 -16.54 3.22 -13.39
CA ASP A 123 -17.71 4.08 -13.56
C ASP A 123 -17.47 5.18 -14.62
N ASN A 124 -16.22 5.52 -14.92
CA ASN A 124 -15.87 6.69 -15.75
C ASN A 124 -15.12 6.32 -17.03
N ILE A 125 -14.51 5.13 -17.11
CA ILE A 125 -13.71 4.70 -18.26
C ILE A 125 -14.42 3.56 -18.99
N PRO A 126 -14.61 3.66 -20.32
CA PRO A 126 -15.18 2.57 -21.10
C PRO A 126 -14.34 1.29 -20.96
N SER A 127 -15.01 0.16 -20.78
CA SER A 127 -14.35 -1.12 -20.49
C SER A 127 -13.34 -1.56 -21.57
N GLU A 128 -13.59 -1.16 -22.82
CA GLU A 128 -12.74 -1.40 -23.99
C GLU A 128 -11.42 -0.62 -23.95
N GLN A 129 -11.34 0.46 -23.17
CA GLN A 129 -10.10 1.21 -22.96
C GLN A 129 -9.18 0.54 -21.93
N VAL A 130 -9.71 -0.36 -21.10
CA VAL A 130 -8.91 -1.18 -20.18
C VAL A 130 -8.27 -2.34 -20.94
N THR A 131 -7.19 -2.02 -21.66
CA THR A 131 -6.52 -2.91 -22.63
C THR A 131 -5.39 -3.73 -22.03
N PHE A 132 -4.92 -3.41 -20.82
CA PHE A 132 -3.90 -4.17 -20.10
C PHE A 132 -4.41 -4.54 -18.70
N ARG A 133 -4.51 -5.84 -18.42
CA ARG A 133 -5.07 -6.36 -17.16
C ARG A 133 -4.06 -7.22 -16.43
N VAL A 134 -3.96 -7.04 -15.12
CA VAL A 134 -2.95 -7.70 -14.29
C VAL A 134 -3.55 -8.30 -13.02
N ALA A 135 -2.88 -9.29 -12.46
CA ALA A 135 -3.30 -9.93 -11.21
C ALA A 135 -2.71 -9.26 -9.95
N ASP A 136 -1.64 -8.47 -10.09
CA ASP A 136 -0.85 -8.00 -8.95
C ASP A 136 -0.27 -6.58 -9.14
N ASP A 137 0.03 -5.93 -8.01
CA ASP A 137 0.51 -4.55 -7.93
C ASP A 137 1.83 -4.34 -8.71
N ARG A 138 2.73 -5.34 -8.71
CA ARG A 138 4.03 -5.21 -9.37
C ARG A 138 3.85 -5.21 -10.88
N SER A 139 3.06 -6.13 -11.40
CA SER A 139 2.70 -6.18 -12.81
C SER A 139 1.98 -4.90 -13.26
N LEU A 140 1.08 -4.36 -12.43
CA LEU A 140 0.40 -3.08 -12.69
C LEU A 140 1.41 -1.95 -12.90
N GLN A 141 2.29 -1.78 -11.91
CA GLN A 141 3.32 -0.75 -11.92
C GLN A 141 4.25 -0.89 -13.14
N GLN A 142 4.72 -2.10 -13.44
CA GLN A 142 5.61 -2.32 -14.58
C GLN A 142 4.93 -2.03 -15.92
N ALA A 143 3.65 -2.36 -16.06
CA ALA A 143 2.90 -2.05 -17.28
C ALA A 143 2.71 -0.53 -17.48
N ILE A 144 2.44 0.22 -16.41
CA ILE A 144 2.34 1.69 -16.47
C ILE A 144 3.69 2.30 -16.84
N LEU A 145 4.78 1.87 -16.18
CA LEU A 145 6.14 2.34 -16.46
C LEU A 145 6.58 2.04 -17.89
N ALA A 146 6.22 0.87 -18.42
CA ALA A 146 6.50 0.46 -19.79
C ALA A 146 5.59 1.15 -20.85
N GLY A 147 4.69 2.04 -20.43
CA GLY A 147 3.83 2.79 -21.33
C GLY A 147 2.67 2.01 -21.94
N ALA A 148 2.18 0.97 -21.27
CA ALA A 148 1.00 0.22 -21.74
C ALA A 148 -0.29 1.07 -21.68
N GLY A 149 -0.35 2.06 -20.80
CA GLY A 149 -1.51 2.93 -20.62
C GLY A 149 -1.42 3.77 -19.34
N LEU A 150 -2.52 4.43 -19.03
CA LEU A 150 -2.73 5.15 -17.78
C LEU A 150 -3.13 4.18 -16.65
N GLY A 151 -2.69 4.42 -15.43
CA GLY A 151 -3.07 3.58 -14.29
C GLY A 151 -2.94 4.28 -12.94
N PHE A 152 -3.67 3.76 -11.96
CA PHE A 152 -3.67 4.31 -10.60
C PHE A 152 -2.46 3.81 -9.81
N MET A 153 -1.75 4.73 -9.15
CA MET A 153 -0.62 4.42 -8.26
C MET A 153 -0.67 5.30 -7.01
N THR A 154 -0.04 4.84 -5.93
CA THR A 154 0.24 5.73 -4.79
C THR A 154 1.24 6.80 -5.22
N GLU A 155 1.09 8.03 -4.72
CA GLU A 155 2.07 9.09 -5.00
C GLU A 155 3.47 8.68 -4.56
N ARG A 156 3.60 8.09 -3.37
CA ARG A 156 4.89 7.60 -2.86
C ARG A 156 5.55 6.59 -3.81
N MET A 157 4.79 5.68 -4.42
CA MET A 157 5.35 4.74 -5.39
C MET A 157 5.79 5.47 -6.65
N ALA A 158 4.96 6.39 -7.16
CA ALA A 158 5.29 7.15 -8.36
C ALA A 158 6.54 8.04 -8.15
N ASP A 159 6.68 8.67 -6.99
CA ASP A 159 7.83 9.53 -6.64
C ASP A 159 9.17 8.77 -6.63
N SER A 160 9.13 7.44 -6.47
CA SER A 160 10.33 6.59 -6.53
C SER A 160 10.78 6.24 -7.96
N HIS A 161 10.07 6.70 -8.99
CA HIS A 161 10.38 6.43 -10.39
C HIS A 161 10.51 7.73 -11.20
N SER A 162 11.62 7.88 -11.91
CA SER A 162 11.72 8.88 -12.98
C SER A 162 10.86 8.48 -14.17
N GLY A 163 10.34 9.44 -14.93
CA GLY A 163 9.62 9.15 -16.17
C GLY A 163 8.13 8.86 -16.00
N LEU A 164 7.55 9.09 -14.82
CA LEU A 164 6.12 9.07 -14.60
C LEU A 164 5.53 10.48 -14.63
N VAL A 165 4.41 10.62 -15.33
CA VAL A 165 3.65 11.85 -15.44
C VAL A 165 2.35 11.69 -14.67
N LYS A 166 2.12 12.59 -13.71
CA LYS A 166 0.85 12.69 -12.98
C LYS A 166 -0.22 13.28 -13.90
N VAL A 167 -1.15 12.45 -14.34
CA VAL A 167 -2.22 12.82 -15.30
C VAL A 167 -3.41 13.43 -14.58
N LEU A 168 -3.88 12.79 -13.51
CA LEU A 168 -4.87 13.39 -12.60
C LEU A 168 -4.31 13.42 -11.18
N PRO A 169 -4.48 14.56 -10.47
CA PRO A 169 -3.99 14.69 -9.11
C PRO A 169 -4.73 13.75 -8.15
N SER A 170 -4.09 13.44 -7.02
CA SER A 170 -4.74 12.66 -5.98
C SER A 170 -5.93 13.41 -5.38
N ARG A 171 -6.91 12.65 -4.89
CA ARG A 171 -8.11 13.22 -4.24
C ARG A 171 -8.60 12.34 -3.11
N SER A 172 -9.32 12.94 -2.16
CA SER A 172 -9.80 12.26 -0.95
C SER A 172 -10.64 11.02 -1.25
N GLY A 173 -11.46 11.05 -2.31
CA GLY A 173 -12.29 9.92 -2.75
C GLY A 173 -11.51 8.74 -3.34
N TRP A 174 -10.20 8.88 -3.60
CA TRP A 174 -9.32 7.80 -4.06
C TRP A 174 -8.34 7.32 -2.99
N ALA A 175 -8.17 8.12 -1.94
CA ALA A 175 -7.20 7.85 -0.90
C ALA A 175 -7.51 6.52 -0.17
N SER A 176 -6.45 5.82 0.23
CA SER A 176 -6.56 4.55 0.93
C SER A 176 -6.05 4.71 2.37
N PRO A 177 -6.93 4.76 3.38
CA PRO A 177 -6.49 4.82 4.76
C PRO A 177 -5.81 3.50 5.15
N LEU A 178 -4.76 3.62 5.97
CA LEU A 178 -3.99 2.52 6.50
C LEU A 178 -4.21 2.38 8.01
N TRP A 179 -4.27 1.13 8.45
CA TRP A 179 -4.56 0.75 9.82
C TRP A 179 -3.49 -0.20 10.34
N LEU A 180 -2.98 0.07 11.54
CA LEU A 180 -2.26 -0.91 12.35
C LEU A 180 -3.27 -1.75 13.11
N VAL A 181 -3.12 -3.06 13.03
CA VAL A 181 -4.05 -4.03 13.59
C VAL A 181 -3.27 -5.08 14.36
N THR A 182 -3.67 -5.32 15.59
CA THR A 182 -3.08 -6.34 16.47
C THR A 182 -4.19 -7.05 17.21
N HIS A 183 -3.99 -8.32 17.60
CA HIS A 183 -4.89 -8.99 18.53
C HIS A 183 -4.78 -8.38 19.94
N VAL A 184 -5.88 -8.30 20.69
CA VAL A 184 -5.92 -7.71 22.05
C VAL A 184 -4.92 -8.35 23.02
N ASP A 185 -4.75 -9.67 22.94
CA ASP A 185 -3.81 -10.42 23.80
C ASP A 185 -2.34 -10.10 23.50
N LEU A 186 -2.02 -9.92 22.22
CA LEU A 186 -0.66 -9.58 21.78
C LEU A 186 -0.38 -8.08 21.92
N HIS A 187 -1.42 -7.24 21.84
CA HIS A 187 -1.27 -5.79 21.81
C HIS A 187 -0.48 -5.29 23.02
N ARG A 188 -0.77 -5.80 24.22
CA ARG A 188 -0.14 -5.34 25.47
C ARG A 188 1.28 -5.85 25.69
N THR A 189 1.78 -6.76 24.83
CA THR A 189 3.12 -7.32 24.98
C THR A 189 4.20 -6.27 24.70
N ALA A 190 5.31 -6.33 25.43
CA ALA A 190 6.45 -5.43 25.23
C ALA A 190 6.97 -5.48 23.78
N LYS A 191 7.01 -6.67 23.17
CA LYS A 191 7.40 -6.87 21.77
C LYS A 191 6.56 -6.04 20.80
N VAL A 192 5.24 -6.16 20.88
CA VAL A 192 4.32 -5.44 19.99
C VAL A 192 4.37 -3.94 20.27
N GLN A 193 4.32 -3.52 21.53
CA GLN A 193 4.37 -2.09 21.87
C GLN A 193 5.68 -1.43 21.44
N THR A 194 6.82 -2.10 21.63
CA THR A 194 8.12 -1.59 21.19
C THR A 194 8.18 -1.45 19.67
N PHE A 195 7.68 -2.44 18.91
CA PHE A 195 7.62 -2.33 17.45
C PHE A 195 6.64 -1.25 16.98
N LEU A 196 5.43 -1.15 17.54
CA LEU A 196 4.46 -0.12 17.18
C LEU A 196 5.00 1.29 17.45
N LYS A 197 5.69 1.49 18.58
CA LYS A 197 6.34 2.76 18.92
C LYS A 197 7.45 3.10 17.91
N PHE A 198 8.28 2.12 17.56
CA PHE A 198 9.34 2.29 16.57
C PHE A 198 8.78 2.65 15.20
N LEU A 199 7.81 1.87 14.70
CA LEU A 199 7.18 2.07 13.39
C LEU A 199 6.56 3.46 13.25
N LYS A 200 5.82 3.92 14.28
CA LYS A 200 5.20 5.26 14.26
C LYS A 200 6.24 6.38 14.24
N ALA A 201 7.36 6.21 14.95
CA ALA A 201 8.44 7.21 14.94
C ALA A 201 9.12 7.30 13.56
N GLU A 202 9.38 6.17 12.92
CA GLU A 202 10.00 6.12 11.59
C GLU A 202 9.12 6.76 10.51
N MET A 203 7.82 6.46 10.50
CA MET A 203 6.90 7.04 9.51
C MET A 203 6.64 8.54 9.73
N ALA A 204 6.73 9.03 10.96
CA ALA A 204 6.61 10.46 11.23
C ALA A 204 7.80 11.26 10.65
N ILE A 205 8.99 10.65 10.59
CA ILE A 205 10.18 11.26 10.00
C ILE A 205 10.04 11.32 8.47
N GLU A 206 9.54 10.25 7.85
CA GLU A 206 9.33 10.20 6.39
C GLU A 206 8.19 11.11 5.90
N ALA A 207 7.20 11.42 6.75
CA ALA A 207 6.12 12.35 6.41
C ALA A 207 6.48 13.83 6.54
N GLY A 208 7.62 14.15 7.17
CA GLY A 208 8.10 15.52 7.39
C GLY A 208 9.37 15.89 6.63
N ALA A 209 9.89 14.98 5.81
CA ALA A 209 11.01 15.18 4.89
C ALA A 209 10.49 15.39 3.46
#